data_AF-A0A2A5S2Z9-F1
#
_entry.id   AF-A0A2A5S2Z9-F1
#
_cell.length_a   1.000
_cell.length_b   1.000
_cell.length_c   1.000
_cell.angle_alpha   90.00
_cell.angle_beta   90.00
_cell.angle_gamma   90.00
#
_symmetry.space_group_name_H-M   'P 1'
#
loop_
_entity.id
_entity.type
_entity.pdbx_description
1 polymer ?
#
loop_
_entity_poly.entity_id
_entity_poly.type
_entity_poly.pdbx_seq_one_letter_code
_entity_poly.pdbx_strand_id
1 'polypeptide(L)'
;MEKLQTDELPVSLEETAPTVIDEKNVDDVKVPAISEQKAIGEAKDAAVDSQSVAEAAQISDDKAIKLADVSLHDTTKLGTTAKEIVFPDQVVAQQIRKELGLPSDSPITEEDMSHLIDIYLSGVSNIEGLQYAVNLTGIGIQKSGTVSLEPLRNLTKMTSIGLYKTEISDISPLENLINLKTLRLSRNKIKDVTSLKNLSAISTSFFELNHNEIADFSPLKVLVDRGIMFTKQNQTIRLAEQVLGKNDINRIPNPLRDEKGNSVKPPLASLVGGLGYDEETNELLLDGSQLVEGSGEVSFDFVTGKLKTDMSGTVTIPYQRITAQPVTVTYVNQEGLAIHDSKVITGNVSDTYDTTTDVYKLVIPGYVLDESDLPSNAIGTISGMPQTVTYRYKESQAQIDAKDSTLFVGDNWRPADNFISATDKLGKSVDFSDIVVSGVADISKVGTYEISYTIPGASKTITVTVKEKDTPSSDTVTPGSSSDDSVQSESSKTPAGNSQNKLPSTGEYNVKALSLLGLVLLVSVAIVCFVRKRRLD
;
A
#
# COMPACT_ATOMS: atom_id res chain seq x y z
N MET A 1 -3.21 52.46 58.37
CA MET A 1 -3.01 52.12 56.95
C MET A 1 -2.06 53.15 56.38
N GLU A 2 -0.98 52.69 55.75
CA GLU A 2 -0.03 53.55 55.06
C GLU A 2 0.52 52.73 53.87
N LYS A 3 0.27 53.21 52.64
CA LYS A 3 1.19 53.30 51.48
C LYS A 3 1.83 51.99 50.92
N LEU A 4 2.39 51.95 49.70
CA LEU A 4 2.64 52.96 48.63
C LEU A 4 2.64 52.26 47.25
N GLN A 5 2.32 53.02 46.19
CA GLN A 5 2.95 53.06 44.85
C GLN A 5 3.53 51.77 44.19
N THR A 6 3.09 51.53 42.94
CA THR A 6 3.92 51.00 41.84
C THR A 6 3.60 51.81 40.58
N ASP A 7 4.63 52.18 39.81
CA ASP A 7 4.50 52.94 38.55
C ASP A 7 4.55 52.02 37.32
N GLU A 8 4.29 52.59 36.13
CA GLU A 8 3.96 51.89 34.89
C GLU A 8 4.96 52.18 33.75
N LEU A 9 4.95 51.33 32.71
CA LEU A 9 5.60 51.49 31.38
C LEU A 9 7.14 51.38 31.31
N PRO A 10 7.71 51.11 30.11
CA PRO A 10 7.28 50.15 29.09
C PRO A 10 8.42 49.21 28.64
N VAL A 11 8.11 48.16 27.87
CA VAL A 11 9.13 47.34 27.16
C VAL A 11 8.77 47.24 25.69
N SER A 12 9.67 47.70 24.82
CA SER A 12 9.60 47.54 23.37
C SER A 12 10.31 46.27 22.90
N LEU A 13 10.00 45.83 21.69
CA LEU A 13 10.60 44.66 21.03
C LEU A 13 12.11 44.78 20.88
N GLU A 14 12.83 43.69 21.15
CA GLU A 14 14.06 43.37 20.42
C GLU A 14 14.05 41.88 20.01
N GLU A 15 14.48 41.62 18.79
CA GLU A 15 14.40 40.34 18.09
C GLU A 15 15.61 39.47 18.46
N THR A 16 15.38 38.23 18.91
CA THR A 16 16.47 37.30 19.28
C THR A 16 16.38 35.98 18.53
N ALA A 17 17.44 35.67 17.79
CA ALA A 17 17.59 34.46 16.99
C ALA A 17 17.64 33.18 17.85
N PRO A 18 17.31 32.00 17.28
CA PRO A 18 17.43 30.73 18.00
C PRO A 18 18.85 30.52 18.54
N THR A 19 18.94 30.15 19.83
CA THR A 19 20.19 30.05 20.56
C THR A 19 21.05 28.90 20.04
N VAL A 20 22.17 29.24 19.37
CA VAL A 20 23.24 28.28 19.09
C VAL A 20 23.81 27.78 20.42
N ILE A 21 23.56 26.52 20.75
CA ILE A 21 24.05 25.90 21.98
C ILE A 21 25.52 25.49 21.74
N ASP A 22 26.45 26.08 22.49
CA ASP A 22 27.90 25.92 22.28
C ASP A 22 28.34 24.44 22.30
N GLU A 23 28.99 23.97 21.24
CA GLU A 23 29.27 22.54 21.00
C GLU A 23 30.36 21.93 21.93
N LYS A 24 30.95 22.74 22.82
CA LYS A 24 32.19 22.41 23.54
C LYS A 24 31.97 21.62 24.85
N ASN A 25 31.53 20.36 24.80
CA ASN A 25 31.85 19.39 25.87
C ASN A 25 31.62 17.88 25.59
N VAL A 26 31.74 17.37 24.36
CA VAL A 26 31.40 15.95 24.04
C VAL A 26 32.50 15.17 23.27
N ASP A 27 33.73 15.67 23.21
CA ASP A 27 34.82 15.02 22.44
C ASP A 27 35.70 14.04 23.25
N ASP A 28 35.53 13.96 24.57
CA ASP A 28 36.35 13.14 25.47
C ASP A 28 35.52 12.18 26.36
N VAL A 29 34.55 11.48 25.75
CA VAL A 29 33.81 10.39 26.43
C VAL A 29 34.68 9.13 26.48
N LYS A 30 35.76 9.19 27.26
CA LYS A 30 36.43 7.99 27.77
C LYS A 30 35.45 7.28 28.71
N VAL A 31 34.86 6.16 28.25
CA VAL A 31 34.03 5.30 29.10
C VAL A 31 34.86 4.94 30.34
N PRO A 32 34.36 5.17 31.56
CA PRO A 32 35.16 4.97 32.76
C PRO A 32 35.42 3.47 32.96
N ALA A 33 36.69 3.07 32.92
CA ALA A 33 37.11 1.77 33.39
C ALA A 33 36.76 1.66 34.89
N ILE A 34 35.88 0.71 35.24
CA ILE A 34 35.42 0.54 36.62
C ILE A 34 36.47 -0.28 37.39
N SER A 35 37.54 0.38 37.82
CA SER A 35 38.48 -0.20 38.79
C SER A 35 37.77 -0.35 40.13
N GLU A 36 37.59 -1.59 40.60
CA GLU A 36 36.96 -1.86 41.89
C GLU A 36 37.72 -1.21 43.05
N GLN A 37 37.00 -0.47 43.91
CA GLN A 37 37.58 0.07 45.13
C GLN A 37 37.79 -1.04 46.17
N LYS A 38 38.98 -1.65 46.17
CA LYS A 38 39.42 -2.54 47.25
C LYS A 38 39.68 -1.74 48.53
N ALA A 39 38.62 -1.49 49.29
CA ALA A 39 38.70 -0.87 50.61
C ALA A 39 39.39 -1.82 51.61
N ILE A 40 40.68 -1.60 51.85
CA ILE A 40 41.41 -2.24 52.96
C ILE A 40 41.17 -1.39 54.21
N GLY A 41 40.25 -1.83 55.06
CA GLY A 41 40.09 -1.28 56.41
C GLY A 41 41.08 -1.94 57.37
N GLU A 42 41.94 -1.14 58.00
CA GLU A 42 42.89 -1.64 59.00
C GLU A 42 42.16 -1.99 60.31
N ALA A 43 42.57 -3.10 60.93
CA ALA A 43 42.29 -3.40 62.32
C ALA A 43 43.60 -3.85 63.00
N LYS A 44 43.89 -3.30 64.17
CA LYS A 44 45.06 -3.63 65.00
C LYS A 44 44.63 -3.93 66.43
N ASP A 45 45.47 -4.71 67.10
CA ASP A 45 45.52 -4.99 68.53
C ASP A 45 44.33 -5.83 69.10
N ALA A 46 44.52 -6.82 69.98
CA ALA A 46 45.75 -7.33 70.58
C ALA A 46 45.71 -8.82 71.00
N ALA A 47 46.85 -9.50 70.81
CA ALA A 47 47.50 -10.49 71.70
C ALA A 47 46.81 -11.83 72.11
N VAL A 48 47.65 -12.73 72.65
CA VAL A 48 47.37 -14.00 73.38
C VAL A 48 46.96 -15.21 72.51
N ASP A 49 47.48 -16.45 72.67
CA ASP A 49 48.78 -16.96 73.18
C ASP A 49 48.96 -18.46 72.81
N SER A 50 50.21 -18.92 72.68
CA SER A 50 50.72 -20.31 72.89
C SER A 50 50.32 -21.49 71.96
N GLN A 51 51.33 -22.35 71.69
CA GLN A 51 51.27 -23.78 71.26
C GLN A 51 50.65 -24.08 69.86
N SER A 52 51.09 -25.05 69.04
CA SER A 52 52.28 -25.96 68.95
C SER A 52 52.28 -26.57 67.51
N VAL A 53 53.16 -27.44 66.97
CA VAL A 53 54.23 -28.35 67.48
C VAL A 53 55.46 -28.29 66.51
N ALA A 54 56.20 -29.40 66.30
CA ALA A 54 57.25 -29.64 65.29
C ALA A 54 56.67 -30.48 64.11
N GLU A 55 57.36 -30.95 63.05
CA GLU A 55 58.77 -31.31 62.76
C GLU A 55 59.18 -30.85 61.34
N ALA A 56 60.41 -30.39 61.04
CA ALA A 56 61.67 -31.12 60.71
C ALA A 56 61.57 -32.05 59.47
N ALA A 57 62.51 -32.14 58.52
CA ALA A 57 63.90 -31.62 58.37
C ALA A 57 64.16 -31.21 56.88
N GLN A 58 65.06 -30.29 56.48
CA GLN A 58 66.55 -30.24 56.57
C GLN A 58 67.21 -31.40 55.74
N ILE A 59 68.15 -31.22 54.79
CA ILE A 59 69.52 -30.62 54.85
C ILE A 59 70.13 -30.39 53.42
N SER A 60 71.05 -29.40 53.27
CA SER A 60 72.10 -29.13 52.21
C SER A 60 71.72 -29.13 50.70
N ASP A 61 72.12 -28.18 49.84
CA ASP A 61 73.45 -27.60 49.52
C ASP A 61 74.46 -28.55 48.83
N ASP A 62 74.89 -28.27 47.58
CA ASP A 62 76.17 -27.56 47.30
C ASP A 62 76.27 -27.13 45.80
N LYS A 63 77.44 -26.65 45.34
CA LYS A 63 77.63 -25.71 44.19
C LYS A 63 78.23 -26.27 42.88
N ALA A 64 77.84 -25.60 41.78
CA ALA A 64 78.60 -25.34 40.53
C ALA A 64 78.85 -26.56 39.59
N ILE A 65 79.06 -26.45 38.26
CA ILE A 65 79.94 -25.55 37.47
C ILE A 65 79.37 -25.26 36.03
N LYS A 66 79.96 -24.24 35.38
CA LYS A 66 79.83 -23.69 34.00
C LYS A 66 79.43 -24.60 32.80
N LEU A 67 78.58 -24.03 31.92
CA LEU A 67 78.64 -23.88 30.44
C LEU A 67 79.22 -24.99 29.52
N ALA A 68 78.42 -25.44 28.52
CA ALA A 68 78.68 -25.43 27.04
C ALA A 68 78.01 -26.60 26.26
N ASP A 69 77.88 -26.43 24.94
CA ASP A 69 77.67 -27.41 23.85
C ASP A 69 76.41 -28.32 23.76
N VAL A 70 75.32 -27.70 23.28
CA VAL A 70 74.63 -28.00 22.00
C VAL A 70 74.23 -29.47 21.63
N SER A 71 72.91 -29.70 21.68
CA SER A 71 72.06 -30.48 20.73
C SER A 71 71.87 -32.01 20.89
N LEU A 72 70.82 -32.47 20.20
CA LEU A 72 70.20 -33.80 20.09
C LEU A 72 69.35 -34.25 21.30
N HIS A 73 68.06 -34.59 21.14
CA HIS A 73 67.18 -34.37 19.99
C HIS A 73 65.70 -34.37 20.45
N ASP A 74 64.83 -33.88 19.56
CA ASP A 74 63.39 -34.12 19.47
C ASP A 74 62.62 -34.58 20.72
N THR A 75 61.83 -33.66 21.30
CA THR A 75 60.53 -34.02 21.86
C THR A 75 59.44 -33.16 21.23
N THR A 76 58.78 -33.69 20.19
CA THR A 76 57.53 -33.15 19.66
C THR A 76 56.44 -33.14 20.73
N LYS A 77 56.41 -32.08 21.54
CA LYS A 77 55.18 -31.67 22.23
C LYS A 77 54.20 -31.29 21.11
N LEU A 78 53.22 -32.15 20.83
CA LEU A 78 52.23 -31.93 19.76
C LEU A 78 51.54 -30.59 20.01
N GLY A 79 51.94 -29.59 19.25
CA GLY A 79 51.28 -28.29 19.24
C GLY A 79 49.94 -28.44 18.55
N THR A 80 48.87 -28.53 19.35
CA THR A 80 47.56 -28.08 18.89
C THR A 80 47.71 -26.61 18.53
N THR A 81 47.89 -26.31 17.24
CA THR A 81 47.93 -24.95 16.71
C THR A 81 46.60 -24.29 17.08
N ALA A 82 46.64 -23.41 18.08
CA ALA A 82 45.46 -22.72 18.57
C ALA A 82 44.80 -21.98 17.40
N LYS A 83 43.48 -22.13 17.27
CA LYS A 83 42.73 -21.70 16.09
C LYS A 83 42.82 -20.18 15.97
N GLU A 84 43.52 -19.73 14.93
CA GLU A 84 43.63 -18.32 14.58
C GLU A 84 42.27 -17.77 14.15
N ILE A 85 41.98 -16.54 14.59
CA ILE A 85 40.79 -15.77 14.25
C ILE A 85 41.20 -14.69 13.28
N VAL A 86 40.64 -14.74 12.07
CA VAL A 86 40.88 -13.75 11.03
C VAL A 86 39.96 -12.55 11.27
N PHE A 87 40.56 -11.39 11.54
CA PHE A 87 39.87 -10.10 11.65
C PHE A 87 39.96 -9.36 10.30
N PRO A 88 38.82 -9.12 9.59
CA PRO A 88 38.83 -8.39 8.32
C PRO A 88 39.30 -6.94 8.49
N ASP A 89 38.96 -6.32 9.62
CA ASP A 89 39.37 -4.97 9.97
C ASP A 89 40.68 -4.98 10.78
N GLN A 90 41.73 -4.40 10.20
CA GLN A 90 43.05 -4.39 10.82
C GLN A 90 43.15 -3.42 12.00
N VAL A 91 42.26 -2.43 12.13
CA VAL A 91 42.22 -1.55 13.31
C VAL A 91 41.70 -2.32 14.51
N VAL A 92 40.71 -3.21 14.30
CA VAL A 92 40.25 -4.15 15.34
C VAL A 92 41.36 -5.11 15.75
N ALA A 93 42.04 -5.75 14.79
CA ALA A 93 43.15 -6.66 15.07
C ALA A 93 44.29 -6.00 15.87
N GLN A 94 44.71 -4.80 15.46
CA GLN A 94 45.77 -4.03 16.14
C GLN A 94 45.35 -3.62 17.55
N GLN A 95 44.09 -3.20 17.74
CA GLN A 95 43.60 -2.82 19.07
C GLN A 95 43.48 -4.03 20.00
N ILE A 96 43.02 -5.19 19.52
CA ILE A 96 42.98 -6.43 20.32
C ILE A 96 44.39 -6.82 20.78
N ARG A 97 45.38 -6.85 19.87
CA ARG A 97 46.77 -7.13 20.22
C ARG A 97 47.29 -6.16 21.29
N LYS A 98 46.95 -4.87 21.17
CA LYS A 98 47.32 -3.83 22.12
C LYS A 98 46.69 -4.00 23.51
N GLU A 99 45.38 -4.29 23.60
CA GLU A 99 44.73 -4.51 24.91
C GLU A 99 45.21 -5.81 25.59
N LEU A 100 45.54 -6.84 24.80
CA LEU A 100 46.04 -8.13 25.30
C LEU A 100 47.57 -8.20 25.47
N GLY A 101 48.31 -7.15 25.11
CA GLY A 101 49.78 -7.11 25.21
C GLY A 101 50.53 -8.03 24.21
N LEU A 102 49.88 -8.45 23.13
CA LEU A 102 50.42 -9.35 22.11
C LEU A 102 51.37 -8.62 21.14
N PRO A 103 52.36 -9.31 20.55
CA PRO A 103 53.19 -8.75 19.48
C PRO A 103 52.36 -8.32 18.26
N SER A 104 52.71 -7.20 17.62
CA SER A 104 51.95 -6.56 16.55
C SER A 104 51.53 -7.48 15.38
N ASP A 105 52.37 -8.48 15.09
CA ASP A 105 52.23 -9.41 13.96
C ASP A 105 51.83 -10.84 14.40
N SER A 106 51.53 -11.08 15.68
CA SER A 106 51.14 -12.42 16.14
C SER A 106 49.74 -12.80 15.64
N PRO A 107 49.45 -14.09 15.40
CA PRO A 107 48.06 -14.55 15.29
C PRO A 107 47.29 -14.19 16.57
N ILE A 108 45.98 -14.00 16.44
CA ILE A 108 45.05 -13.86 17.56
C ILE A 108 44.23 -15.14 17.61
N THR A 109 44.16 -15.81 18.75
CA THR A 109 43.52 -17.12 18.88
C THR A 109 42.29 -17.08 19.80
N GLU A 110 41.48 -18.15 19.78
CA GLU A 110 40.33 -18.30 20.69
C GLU A 110 40.72 -18.25 22.17
N GLU A 111 41.94 -18.68 22.54
CA GLU A 111 42.46 -18.54 23.90
C GLU A 111 42.73 -17.07 24.23
N ASP A 112 43.43 -16.33 23.36
CA ASP A 112 43.71 -14.90 23.54
C ASP A 112 42.43 -14.09 23.70
N MET A 113 41.43 -14.35 22.84
CA MET A 113 40.12 -13.70 22.89
C MET A 113 39.33 -14.02 24.17
N SER A 114 39.63 -15.12 24.85
CA SER A 114 39.04 -15.42 26.17
C SER A 114 39.54 -14.47 27.26
N HIS A 115 40.69 -13.81 27.08
CA HIS A 115 41.22 -12.82 28.03
C HIS A 115 40.77 -11.38 27.72
N LEU A 116 40.03 -11.16 26.63
CA LEU A 116 39.52 -9.83 26.25
C LEU A 116 38.26 -9.47 27.04
N ILE A 117 38.39 -8.52 27.98
CA ILE A 117 37.33 -8.08 28.89
C ILE A 117 36.63 -6.81 28.41
N ASP A 118 37.35 -5.76 28.04
CA ASP A 118 36.78 -4.54 27.47
C ASP A 118 37.60 -4.11 26.23
N ILE A 119 36.96 -3.47 25.24
CA ILE A 119 37.67 -2.91 24.07
C ILE A 119 37.11 -1.56 23.60
N TYR A 120 38.02 -0.68 23.16
CA TYR A 120 37.70 0.65 22.63
C TYR A 120 38.17 0.80 21.18
N LEU A 121 37.24 1.00 20.26
CA LEU A 121 37.44 1.07 18.82
C LEU A 121 37.06 2.46 18.28
N SER A 122 37.78 2.92 17.25
CA SER A 122 37.51 4.20 16.59
C SER A 122 37.88 4.10 15.11
N GLY A 123 37.02 4.61 14.22
CA GLY A 123 37.26 4.56 12.77
C GLY A 123 37.25 3.15 12.16
N VAL A 124 36.51 2.21 12.76
CA VAL A 124 36.37 0.83 12.27
C VAL A 124 35.26 0.70 11.23
N SER A 125 35.27 -0.39 10.49
CA SER A 125 34.31 -0.74 9.45
C SER A 125 33.63 -2.09 9.69
N ASN A 126 34.33 -3.03 10.35
CA ASN A 126 33.83 -4.37 10.63
C ASN A 126 34.38 -4.85 11.99
N ILE A 127 33.55 -5.54 12.78
CA ILE A 127 33.93 -6.12 14.08
C ILE A 127 33.83 -7.66 14.12
N GLU A 128 33.73 -8.28 12.94
CA GLU A 128 33.84 -9.72 12.74
C GLU A 128 35.12 -10.27 13.40
N GLY A 129 34.98 -11.34 14.18
CA GLY A 129 36.00 -11.88 15.08
C GLY A 129 35.74 -11.57 16.56
N LEU A 130 34.97 -10.52 16.90
CA LEU A 130 34.63 -10.24 18.31
C LEU A 130 33.65 -11.25 18.92
N GLN A 131 32.95 -12.08 18.14
CA GLN A 131 32.08 -13.13 18.68
C GLN A 131 32.82 -14.22 19.47
N TYR A 132 34.15 -14.31 19.30
CA TYR A 132 35.02 -15.18 20.09
C TYR A 132 35.43 -14.56 21.43
N ALA A 133 35.13 -13.29 21.68
CA ALA A 133 35.39 -12.58 22.95
C ALA A 133 34.37 -13.00 24.04
N VAL A 134 34.30 -14.29 24.36
CA VAL A 134 33.25 -14.88 25.23
C VAL A 134 33.23 -14.37 26.68
N ASN A 135 34.25 -13.59 27.07
CA ASN A 135 34.37 -12.93 28.36
C ASN A 135 34.18 -11.40 28.32
N LEU A 136 33.87 -10.83 27.14
CA LEU A 136 33.73 -9.38 26.95
C LEU A 136 32.58 -8.81 27.80
N THR A 137 32.91 -7.87 28.68
CA THR A 137 31.98 -7.10 29.50
C THR A 137 31.65 -5.72 28.93
N GLY A 138 32.52 -5.16 28.08
CA GLY A 138 32.39 -3.79 27.60
C GLY A 138 32.91 -3.56 26.18
N ILE A 139 32.15 -2.77 25.41
CA ILE A 139 32.63 -2.24 24.12
C ILE A 139 32.31 -0.76 23.96
N GLY A 140 33.30 0.01 23.52
CA GLY A 140 33.12 1.35 22.97
C GLY A 140 33.48 1.37 21.49
N ILE A 141 32.58 1.85 20.63
CA ILE A 141 32.86 2.15 19.22
C ILE A 141 32.48 3.61 18.96
N GLN A 142 33.39 4.38 18.37
CA GLN A 142 33.12 5.78 18.01
C GLN A 142 33.59 6.15 16.59
N LYS A 143 33.07 7.27 16.08
CA LYS A 143 33.60 7.97 14.89
C LYS A 143 33.87 7.00 13.72
N SER A 144 32.92 6.12 13.45
CA SER A 144 33.01 5.02 12.48
C SER A 144 31.89 5.10 11.46
N GLY A 145 32.02 4.38 10.33
CA GLY A 145 30.89 4.17 9.41
C GLY A 145 29.87 3.18 9.99
N THR A 146 28.88 2.77 9.20
CA THR A 146 27.91 1.74 9.62
C THR A 146 28.63 0.42 9.94
N VAL A 147 28.58 0.01 11.21
CA VAL A 147 29.14 -1.26 11.71
C VAL A 147 28.01 -2.23 12.03
N SER A 148 28.12 -3.49 11.58
CA SER A 148 27.20 -4.56 11.98
C SER A 148 27.45 -5.00 13.42
N LEU A 149 26.39 -5.14 14.20
CA LEU A 149 26.46 -5.59 15.60
C LEU A 149 26.29 -7.12 15.77
N GLU A 150 26.15 -7.87 14.68
CA GLU A 150 25.97 -9.34 14.71
C GLU A 150 27.02 -10.08 15.57
N PRO A 151 28.34 -9.74 15.53
CA PRO A 151 29.34 -10.39 16.38
C PRO A 151 29.09 -10.25 17.89
N LEU A 152 28.25 -9.31 18.33
CA LEU A 152 27.90 -9.11 19.74
C LEU A 152 26.71 -9.96 20.20
N ARG A 153 25.93 -10.56 19.27
CA ARG A 153 24.59 -11.14 19.54
C ARG A 153 24.51 -12.13 20.70
N ASN A 154 25.57 -12.90 20.91
CA ASN A 154 25.64 -13.97 21.91
C ASN A 154 26.58 -13.66 23.10
N LEU A 155 27.16 -12.47 23.18
CA LEU A 155 28.10 -12.07 24.23
C LEU A 155 27.36 -11.68 25.52
N THR A 156 26.60 -12.63 26.09
CA THR A 156 25.67 -12.41 27.20
C THR A 156 26.29 -11.92 28.53
N LYS A 157 27.62 -11.87 28.64
CA LYS A 157 28.35 -11.24 29.75
C LYS A 157 28.49 -9.72 29.62
N MET A 158 28.15 -9.13 28.47
CA MET A 158 28.22 -7.69 28.25
C MET A 158 27.36 -6.92 29.26
N THR A 159 27.98 -5.92 29.88
CA THR A 159 27.35 -4.99 30.83
C THR A 159 27.40 -3.53 30.35
N SER A 160 28.26 -3.21 29.38
CA SER A 160 28.47 -1.86 28.88
C SER A 160 28.60 -1.80 27.35
N ILE A 161 27.76 -1.00 26.70
CA ILE A 161 27.84 -0.68 25.27
C ILE A 161 27.82 0.83 25.09
N GLY A 162 28.79 1.37 24.35
CA GLY A 162 28.81 2.76 23.91
C GLY A 162 29.11 2.86 22.42
N LEU A 163 28.11 3.22 21.60
CA LEU A 163 28.19 3.30 20.14
C LEU A 163 27.82 4.73 19.74
N TYR A 164 28.82 5.57 19.47
CA TYR A 164 28.64 7.02 19.31
C TYR A 164 29.17 7.53 17.97
N LYS A 165 28.29 8.10 17.14
CA LYS A 165 28.63 8.53 15.77
C LYS A 165 29.17 7.34 14.95
N THR A 166 28.32 6.33 14.81
CA THR A 166 28.63 5.01 14.20
C THR A 166 27.61 4.58 13.13
N GLU A 167 26.70 5.47 12.72
CA GLU A 167 25.69 5.26 11.66
C GLU A 167 24.89 3.94 11.73
N ILE A 168 24.65 3.44 12.94
CA ILE A 168 23.96 2.16 13.19
C ILE A 168 22.46 2.35 13.04
N SER A 169 21.79 1.46 12.31
CA SER A 169 20.34 1.41 12.19
C SER A 169 19.73 0.16 12.82
N ASP A 170 20.37 -1.01 12.67
CA ASP A 170 19.95 -2.26 13.29
C ASP A 170 20.61 -2.46 14.67
N ILE A 171 19.77 -2.68 15.68
CA ILE A 171 20.12 -3.04 17.05
C ILE A 171 19.45 -4.34 17.52
N SER A 172 18.95 -5.15 16.58
CA SER A 172 18.42 -6.50 16.84
C SER A 172 19.43 -7.48 17.47
N PRO A 173 20.77 -7.36 17.28
CA PRO A 173 21.73 -8.19 18.00
C PRO A 173 21.73 -7.96 19.52
N LEU A 174 21.21 -6.82 20.00
CA LEU A 174 21.26 -6.47 21.42
C LEU A 174 20.14 -7.12 22.27
N GLU A 175 19.12 -7.74 21.65
CA GLU A 175 17.89 -8.17 22.35
C GLU A 175 18.13 -9.14 23.53
N ASN A 176 19.13 -10.02 23.42
CA ASN A 176 19.44 -11.03 24.43
C ASN A 176 20.50 -10.60 25.45
N LEU A 177 21.03 -9.38 25.35
CA LEU A 177 22.09 -8.87 26.23
C LEU A 177 21.50 -8.30 27.54
N ILE A 178 20.66 -9.09 28.21
CA ILE A 178 19.83 -8.69 29.36
C ILE A 178 20.62 -8.18 30.58
N ASN A 179 21.93 -8.45 30.62
CA ASN A 179 22.89 -8.02 31.64
C ASN A 179 23.46 -6.60 31.41
N LEU A 180 23.10 -5.92 30.31
CA LEU A 180 23.51 -4.55 30.03
C LEU A 180 23.02 -3.57 31.11
N LYS A 181 23.98 -2.87 31.71
CA LYS A 181 23.80 -1.80 32.71
C LYS A 181 23.99 -0.41 32.08
N THR A 182 24.86 -0.30 31.08
CA THR A 182 25.18 0.92 30.34
C THR A 182 24.90 0.69 28.86
N LEU A 183 24.12 1.58 28.23
CA LEU A 183 23.80 1.53 26.81
C LEU A 183 23.69 2.96 26.23
N ARG A 184 24.75 3.43 25.59
CA ARG A 184 24.76 4.69 24.84
C ARG A 184 24.70 4.41 23.36
N LEU A 185 23.65 4.89 22.70
CA LEU A 185 23.43 4.77 21.26
C LEU A 185 23.25 6.15 20.60
N SER A 186 23.68 7.22 21.29
CA SER A 186 23.56 8.61 20.83
C SER A 186 24.28 8.85 19.49
N ARG A 187 23.68 9.65 18.60
CA ARG A 187 24.19 9.96 17.23
C ARG A 187 24.34 8.71 16.34
N ASN A 188 23.22 8.06 16.04
CA ASN A 188 23.13 6.95 15.09
C ASN A 188 21.90 7.13 14.15
N LYS A 189 21.48 6.06 13.47
CA LYS A 189 20.37 6.02 12.48
C LYS A 189 19.27 5.04 12.91
N ILE A 190 19.13 4.82 14.21
CA ILE A 190 18.20 3.83 14.78
C ILE A 190 16.76 4.30 14.57
N LYS A 191 15.87 3.38 14.19
CA LYS A 191 14.43 3.65 13.98
C LYS A 191 13.55 2.78 14.88
N ASP A 192 13.85 1.49 14.89
CA ASP A 192 13.20 0.51 15.76
C ASP A 192 14.03 0.31 17.04
N VAL A 193 13.33 0.30 18.18
CA VAL A 193 13.89 0.05 19.52
C VAL A 193 13.30 -1.21 20.19
N THR A 194 12.56 -2.03 19.44
CA THR A 194 11.85 -3.23 19.92
C THR A 194 12.78 -4.29 20.52
N SER A 195 14.06 -4.35 20.14
CA SER A 195 15.04 -5.23 20.77
C SER A 195 15.36 -4.84 22.22
N LEU A 196 15.26 -3.56 22.57
CA LEU A 196 15.69 -3.06 23.89
C LEU A 196 14.69 -3.35 25.01
N LYS A 197 13.44 -3.75 24.68
CA LYS A 197 12.35 -4.02 25.64
C LYS A 197 12.73 -4.99 26.77
N ASN A 198 13.64 -5.94 26.49
CA ASN A 198 14.03 -7.01 27.42
C ASN A 198 15.22 -6.63 28.34
N LEU A 199 15.83 -5.45 28.19
CA LEU A 199 17.05 -5.06 28.90
C LEU A 199 16.78 -4.73 30.38
N SER A 200 16.68 -5.78 31.19
CA SER A 200 16.26 -5.67 32.59
C SER A 200 17.32 -5.06 33.52
N ALA A 201 18.62 -5.26 33.28
CA ALA A 201 19.69 -4.75 34.14
C ALA A 201 20.07 -3.26 33.95
N ILE A 202 19.40 -2.54 33.03
CA ILE A 202 19.84 -1.23 32.55
C ILE A 202 19.74 -0.11 33.61
N SER A 203 20.73 0.78 33.65
CA SER A 203 20.83 1.89 34.59
C SER A 203 20.37 3.23 33.97
N THR A 204 19.58 3.98 34.72
CA THR A 204 18.99 5.27 34.28
C THR A 204 20.01 6.35 33.98
N SER A 205 21.17 6.33 34.65
CA SER A 205 22.24 7.30 34.44
C SER A 205 22.92 7.15 33.08
N PHE A 206 22.76 6.00 32.41
CA PHE A 206 23.61 5.58 31.28
C PHE A 206 22.81 4.96 30.11
N PHE A 207 21.52 5.31 29.96
CA PHE A 207 20.70 4.95 28.80
C PHE A 207 20.42 6.18 27.93
N GLU A 208 20.98 6.21 26.73
CA GLU A 208 20.97 7.38 25.85
C GLU A 208 20.62 7.01 24.39
N LEU A 209 19.59 7.65 23.84
CA LEU A 209 19.04 7.42 22.50
C LEU A 209 18.98 8.71 21.65
N ASN A 210 19.64 9.79 22.08
CA ASN A 210 19.57 11.12 21.44
C ASN A 210 20.17 11.11 20.03
N HIS A 211 19.68 11.97 19.13
CA HIS A 211 20.16 12.04 17.74
C HIS A 211 20.10 10.67 17.03
N ASN A 212 18.88 10.15 16.90
CA ASN A 212 18.54 8.98 16.09
C ASN A 212 17.33 9.32 15.19
N GLU A 213 16.73 8.32 14.56
CA GLU A 213 15.57 8.46 13.67
C GLU A 213 14.31 7.80 14.29
N ILE A 214 14.23 7.76 15.63
CA ILE A 214 13.20 7.02 16.39
C ILE A 214 11.90 7.83 16.48
N ALA A 215 10.83 7.34 15.85
CA ALA A 215 9.50 7.93 15.94
C ALA A 215 8.63 7.32 17.05
N ASP A 216 8.81 6.03 17.36
CA ASP A 216 7.97 5.28 18.30
C ASP A 216 8.81 4.77 19.49
N PHE A 217 8.53 5.30 20.69
CA PHE A 217 9.16 4.86 21.94
C PHE A 217 8.32 3.86 22.74
N SER A 218 7.13 3.48 22.26
CA SER A 218 6.21 2.57 22.96
C SER A 218 6.77 1.16 23.23
N PRO A 219 7.69 0.57 22.44
CA PRO A 219 8.33 -0.70 22.81
C PRO A 219 9.13 -0.63 24.12
N LEU A 220 9.52 0.57 24.56
CA LEU A 220 10.28 0.80 25.79
C LEU A 220 9.40 1.00 27.03
N LYS A 221 8.07 0.97 26.89
CA LYS A 221 7.12 1.18 28.00
C LYS A 221 7.42 0.30 29.21
N VAL A 222 7.76 -0.97 28.99
CA VAL A 222 8.12 -1.92 30.05
C VAL A 222 9.34 -1.49 30.87
N LEU A 223 10.27 -0.72 30.31
CA LEU A 223 11.40 -0.15 31.04
C LEU A 223 10.95 1.04 31.90
N VAL A 224 10.07 1.89 31.36
CA VAL A 224 9.56 3.10 32.02
C VAL A 224 8.60 2.77 33.15
N ASP A 225 7.75 1.75 32.98
CA ASP A 225 6.91 1.17 34.04
C ASP A 225 7.75 0.63 35.21
N ARG A 226 9.04 0.32 34.98
CA ARG A 226 10.03 -0.09 35.99
C ARG A 226 10.87 1.07 36.53
N GLY A 227 10.53 2.31 36.18
CA GLY A 227 11.24 3.53 36.60
C GLY A 227 12.52 3.83 35.81
N ILE A 228 12.76 3.17 34.66
CA ILE A 228 13.92 3.45 33.84
C ILE A 228 13.71 4.74 33.04
N MET A 229 14.45 5.79 33.40
CA MET A 229 14.59 7.02 32.63
C MET A 229 15.70 6.87 31.58
N PHE A 230 15.51 7.51 30.43
CA PHE A 230 16.51 7.62 29.36
C PHE A 230 16.36 8.96 28.62
N THR A 231 17.40 9.34 27.90
CA THR A 231 17.42 10.59 27.11
C THR A 231 17.10 10.30 25.64
N LYS A 232 16.16 11.06 25.07
CA LYS A 232 15.55 10.80 23.75
C LYS A 232 15.38 12.07 22.88
N GLN A 233 16.27 13.03 23.06
CA GLN A 233 16.20 14.33 22.39
C GLN A 233 16.75 14.30 20.96
N ASN A 234 16.38 15.32 20.17
CA ASN A 234 16.92 15.65 18.86
C ASN A 234 16.82 14.51 17.83
N GLN A 235 15.69 13.81 17.76
CA GLN A 235 15.42 12.83 16.71
C GLN A 235 15.26 13.53 15.35
N THR A 236 15.65 12.88 14.25
CA THR A 236 15.43 13.37 12.88
C THR A 236 14.63 12.34 12.11
N ILE A 237 13.36 12.63 11.82
CA ILE A 237 12.39 11.65 11.32
C ILE A 237 11.97 12.04 9.90
N ARG A 238 12.48 11.33 8.88
CA ARG A 238 12.09 11.55 7.48
C ARG A 238 10.96 10.59 7.08
N LEU A 239 9.84 11.14 6.61
CA LEU A 239 8.70 10.37 6.11
C LEU A 239 8.86 10.00 4.64
N ALA A 240 7.98 9.15 4.13
CA ALA A 240 7.89 8.83 2.70
C ALA A 240 7.46 10.05 1.88
N GLU A 241 7.95 10.14 0.64
CA GLU A 241 7.66 11.24 -0.27
C GLU A 241 6.19 11.31 -0.67
N GLN A 242 5.65 12.52 -0.66
CA GLN A 242 4.25 12.82 -0.91
C GLN A 242 4.07 13.34 -2.34
N VAL A 243 3.46 12.54 -3.21
CA VAL A 243 3.05 12.99 -4.54
C VAL A 243 1.63 13.54 -4.45
N LEU A 244 1.44 14.80 -4.85
CA LEU A 244 0.15 15.49 -4.75
C LEU A 244 0.01 16.61 -5.80
N GLY A 245 -1.24 16.94 -6.13
CA GLY A 245 -1.61 18.07 -6.96
C GLY A 245 -1.69 19.41 -6.20
N LYS A 246 -2.27 20.40 -6.86
CA LYS A 246 -2.33 21.79 -6.36
C LYS A 246 -3.47 22.06 -5.37
N ASN A 247 -4.56 21.28 -5.38
CA ASN A 247 -5.72 21.53 -4.51
C ASN A 247 -5.97 20.34 -3.58
N ASP A 248 -4.93 19.56 -3.36
CA ASP A 248 -4.93 18.23 -2.76
C ASP A 248 -4.51 18.36 -1.30
N ILE A 249 -5.14 17.61 -0.40
CA ILE A 249 -4.75 17.57 1.01
C ILE A 249 -4.36 16.13 1.34
N ASN A 250 -3.05 15.84 1.30
CA ASN A 250 -2.57 14.52 1.69
C ASN A 250 -2.72 14.36 3.21
N ARG A 251 -3.35 13.25 3.61
CA ARG A 251 -3.48 12.79 5.00
C ARG A 251 -2.41 11.75 5.28
N ILE A 252 -1.58 12.01 6.29
CA ILE A 252 -0.38 11.23 6.60
C ILE A 252 -0.47 10.81 8.06
N PRO A 253 -0.60 9.50 8.40
CA PRO A 253 -0.70 9.06 9.79
C PRO A 253 0.48 9.57 10.63
N ASN A 254 0.20 10.26 11.74
CA ASN A 254 1.24 10.75 12.64
C ASN A 254 2.01 9.56 13.24
N PRO A 255 3.33 9.42 12.99
CA PRO A 255 4.10 8.27 13.46
C PRO A 255 4.59 8.42 14.90
N LEU A 256 4.52 9.62 15.49
CA LEU A 256 5.17 9.91 16.76
C LEU A 256 4.44 9.26 17.94
N ARG A 257 5.12 8.44 18.74
CA ARG A 257 4.57 7.82 19.97
C ARG A 257 5.51 8.03 21.16
N ASP A 258 4.94 8.45 22.29
CA ASP A 258 5.66 8.57 23.55
C ASP A 258 6.00 7.18 24.12
N GLU A 259 6.80 7.16 25.20
CA GLU A 259 7.21 5.92 25.85
C GLU A 259 6.06 5.15 26.55
N LYS A 260 4.83 5.64 26.49
CA LYS A 260 3.62 5.00 27.03
C LYS A 260 2.68 4.50 25.93
N GLY A 261 2.93 4.84 24.66
CA GLY A 261 2.09 4.53 23.51
C GLY A 261 1.10 5.62 23.08
N ASN A 262 1.15 6.81 23.69
CA ASN A 262 0.30 7.94 23.30
C ASN A 262 0.86 8.61 22.04
N SER A 263 -0.01 9.08 21.14
CA SER A 263 0.43 9.92 20.02
C SER A 263 0.98 11.27 20.49
N VAL A 264 2.19 11.62 20.05
CA VAL A 264 2.77 12.95 20.30
C VAL A 264 2.21 13.91 19.26
N LYS A 265 1.40 14.88 19.70
CA LYS A 265 0.86 15.94 18.84
C LYS A 265 1.98 16.91 18.42
N PRO A 266 2.01 17.37 17.15
CA PRO A 266 2.90 18.46 16.76
C PRO A 266 2.49 19.78 17.45
N PRO A 267 3.45 20.64 17.85
CA PRO A 267 3.14 22.00 18.26
C PRO A 267 2.56 22.78 17.08
N LEU A 268 1.36 23.35 17.22
CA LEU A 268 0.68 24.06 16.12
C LEU A 268 1.51 25.22 15.55
N ALA A 269 2.33 25.88 16.38
CA ALA A 269 3.23 26.95 15.94
C ALA A 269 4.42 26.48 15.09
N SER A 270 4.74 25.18 15.09
CA SER A 270 5.76 24.56 14.24
C SER A 270 5.21 24.11 12.88
N LEU A 271 3.89 24.11 12.69
CA LEU A 271 3.24 23.67 11.44
C LEU A 271 3.20 24.85 10.46
N VAL A 272 4.11 24.83 9.48
CA VAL A 272 4.29 25.90 8.49
C VAL A 272 4.37 25.35 7.06
N GLY A 273 4.23 26.22 6.06
CA GLY A 273 4.44 25.85 4.65
C GLY A 273 3.44 24.83 4.09
N GLY A 274 2.18 24.86 4.53
CA GLY A 274 1.16 23.89 4.11
C GLY A 274 0.99 22.68 5.03
N LEU A 275 1.81 22.58 6.09
CA LEU A 275 1.58 21.61 7.16
C LEU A 275 0.37 21.98 8.01
N GLY A 276 -0.44 20.98 8.35
CA GLY A 276 -1.50 21.03 9.34
C GLY A 276 -1.55 19.75 10.17
N TYR A 277 -2.51 19.67 11.10
CA TYR A 277 -2.71 18.49 11.93
C TYR A 277 -4.19 18.33 12.30
N ASP A 278 -4.69 17.12 12.14
CA ASP A 278 -6.06 16.72 12.45
C ASP A 278 -6.07 15.96 13.78
N GLU A 279 -6.65 16.57 14.82
CA GLU A 279 -6.62 16.02 16.18
C GLU A 279 -7.52 14.80 16.39
N GLU A 280 -8.59 14.65 15.59
CA GLU A 280 -9.58 13.58 15.74
C GLU A 280 -9.08 12.27 15.12
N THR A 281 -8.39 12.37 13.97
CA THR A 281 -7.80 11.24 13.25
C THR A 281 -6.34 10.96 13.62
N ASN A 282 -5.65 11.92 14.27
CA ASN A 282 -4.20 11.89 14.52
C ASN A 282 -3.40 11.78 13.21
N GLU A 283 -3.75 12.61 12.25
CA GLU A 283 -3.10 12.71 10.94
C GLU A 283 -2.42 14.07 10.75
N LEU A 284 -1.21 14.04 10.19
CA LEU A 284 -0.56 15.22 9.63
C LEU A 284 -1.24 15.53 8.29
N LEU A 285 -1.52 16.81 8.05
CA LEU A 285 -2.11 17.30 6.82
C LEU A 285 -1.03 18.01 5.99
N LEU A 286 -1.03 17.77 4.68
CA LEU A 286 -0.17 18.47 3.72
C LEU A 286 -1.02 19.09 2.62
N ASP A 287 -1.27 20.40 2.74
CA ASP A 287 -2.05 21.20 1.79
C ASP A 287 -1.20 21.57 0.56
N GLY A 288 -1.46 20.87 -0.55
CA GLY A 288 -0.82 21.08 -1.84
C GLY A 288 -0.98 22.48 -2.42
N SER A 289 -1.91 23.31 -1.93
CA SER A 289 -2.07 24.69 -2.42
C SER A 289 -0.98 25.64 -1.92
N GLN A 290 -0.43 25.38 -0.72
CA GLN A 290 0.56 26.23 -0.05
C GLN A 290 2.02 25.86 -0.38
N LEU A 291 2.25 24.72 -1.03
CA LEU A 291 3.59 24.24 -1.39
C LEU A 291 4.22 25.01 -2.56
N VAL A 292 5.51 24.76 -2.80
CA VAL A 292 6.25 25.22 -3.98
C VAL A 292 6.03 24.24 -5.15
N GLU A 293 6.20 24.69 -6.39
CA GLU A 293 6.03 23.84 -7.58
C GLU A 293 7.28 22.97 -7.82
N GLY A 294 7.08 21.73 -8.29
CA GLY A 294 8.14 20.72 -8.37
C GLY A 294 8.35 19.96 -7.06
N SER A 295 9.58 19.52 -6.82
CA SER A 295 9.98 18.78 -5.61
C SER A 295 10.47 19.71 -4.49
N GLY A 296 10.11 19.40 -3.25
CA GLY A 296 10.60 20.11 -2.07
C GLY A 296 10.43 19.28 -0.80
N GLU A 297 10.61 19.90 0.35
CA GLU A 297 10.32 19.30 1.65
C GLU A 297 9.82 20.35 2.64
N VAL A 298 8.97 19.91 3.57
CA VAL A 298 8.48 20.70 4.70
C VAL A 298 8.82 19.99 6.01
N SER A 299 8.92 20.74 7.10
CA SER A 299 9.27 20.17 8.40
C SER A 299 8.62 20.89 9.56
N PHE A 300 8.40 20.16 10.65
CA PHE A 300 8.01 20.72 11.95
C PHE A 300 8.89 20.16 13.06
N ASP A 301 9.20 21.00 14.05
CA ASP A 301 9.85 20.57 15.29
C ASP A 301 8.79 20.21 16.34
N PHE A 302 9.05 19.14 17.09
CA PHE A 302 8.21 18.66 18.17
C PHE A 302 8.99 18.56 19.49
N VAL A 303 8.28 18.74 20.61
CA VAL A 303 8.82 18.55 21.96
C VAL A 303 7.71 18.18 22.94
N THR A 304 7.92 17.16 23.79
CA THR A 304 6.90 16.70 24.76
C THR A 304 6.93 17.44 26.11
N GLY A 305 7.89 18.35 26.32
CA GLY A 305 8.05 19.05 27.59
C GLY A 305 9.26 20.00 27.63
N LYS A 306 10.05 19.96 28.71
CA LYS A 306 11.22 20.84 28.97
C LYS A 306 12.40 20.13 29.66
N LEU A 307 12.29 18.83 29.93
CA LEU A 307 13.31 18.00 30.58
C LEU A 307 14.25 17.37 29.54
N LYS A 308 15.47 16.98 29.95
CA LYS A 308 16.41 16.25 29.07
C LYS A 308 15.94 14.83 28.70
N THR A 309 14.91 14.33 29.37
CA THR A 309 14.28 13.02 29.14
C THR A 309 13.02 13.11 28.26
N ASP A 310 12.57 14.32 27.93
CA ASP A 310 11.43 14.55 27.06
C ASP A 310 11.82 14.27 25.60
N MET A 311 10.86 13.81 24.80
CA MET A 311 11.10 13.56 23.38
C MET A 311 11.19 14.90 22.66
N SER A 312 12.19 15.07 21.79
CA SER A 312 12.28 16.22 20.89
C SER A 312 12.88 15.80 19.55
N GLY A 313 12.62 16.59 18.51
CA GLY A 313 13.17 16.34 17.19
C GLY A 313 12.46 17.13 16.10
N THR A 314 12.85 16.83 14.86
CA THR A 314 12.28 17.39 13.64
C THR A 314 11.68 16.25 12.81
N VAL A 315 10.44 16.43 12.34
CA VAL A 315 9.85 15.58 11.30
C VAL A 315 9.98 16.30 9.95
N THR A 316 10.45 15.60 8.92
CA THR A 316 10.60 16.12 7.56
C THR A 316 9.75 15.29 6.59
N ILE A 317 8.94 15.98 5.80
CA ILE A 317 8.05 15.39 4.79
C ILE A 317 8.51 15.88 3.40
N PRO A 318 9.22 15.04 2.62
CA PRO A 318 9.47 15.34 1.21
C PRO A 318 8.19 15.28 0.39
N TYR A 319 8.11 16.10 -0.65
CA TYR A 319 6.96 16.14 -1.55
C TYR A 319 7.37 16.39 -3.01
N GLN A 320 6.52 15.93 -3.93
CA GLN A 320 6.58 16.25 -5.35
C GLN A 320 5.21 16.77 -5.80
N ARG A 321 5.11 18.07 -6.10
CA ARG A 321 3.92 18.63 -6.73
C ARG A 321 3.89 18.33 -8.23
N ILE A 322 2.75 17.86 -8.71
CA ILE A 322 2.49 17.53 -10.12
C ILE A 322 1.11 18.03 -10.57
N THR A 323 0.92 18.23 -11.87
CA THR A 323 -0.39 18.63 -12.42
C THR A 323 -1.19 17.39 -12.80
N ALA A 324 -2.29 17.14 -12.08
CA ALA A 324 -3.24 16.07 -12.40
C ALA A 324 -3.68 16.14 -13.87
N GLN A 325 -3.71 14.98 -14.54
CA GLN A 325 -4.13 14.84 -15.93
C GLN A 325 -5.50 14.15 -16.01
N PRO A 326 -6.35 14.52 -16.98
CA PRO A 326 -7.68 13.95 -17.09
C PRO A 326 -7.66 12.46 -17.44
N VAL A 327 -8.66 11.74 -16.94
CA VAL A 327 -8.99 10.39 -17.39
C VAL A 327 -9.99 10.51 -18.55
N THR A 328 -9.64 9.99 -19.71
CA THR A 328 -10.48 10.02 -20.92
C THR A 328 -11.18 8.68 -21.10
N VAL A 329 -12.51 8.68 -21.11
CA VAL A 329 -13.34 7.50 -21.38
C VAL A 329 -13.73 7.49 -22.86
N THR A 330 -13.25 6.48 -23.58
CA THR A 330 -13.35 6.32 -25.03
C THR A 330 -14.29 5.18 -25.40
N TYR A 331 -14.97 5.32 -26.54
CA TYR A 331 -15.96 4.36 -27.04
C TYR A 331 -15.59 3.97 -28.47
N VAL A 332 -15.21 2.70 -28.66
CA VAL A 332 -14.67 2.24 -29.94
C VAL A 332 -15.28 0.91 -30.38
N ASN A 333 -15.29 0.64 -31.68
CA ASN A 333 -15.63 -0.68 -32.23
C ASN A 333 -14.46 -1.67 -32.06
N GLN A 334 -14.59 -2.89 -32.59
CA GLN A 334 -13.56 -3.93 -32.48
C GLN A 334 -12.24 -3.54 -33.17
N GLU A 335 -12.29 -2.74 -34.24
CA GLU A 335 -11.13 -2.21 -34.95
C GLU A 335 -10.45 -1.02 -34.24
N GLY A 336 -11.03 -0.54 -33.13
CA GLY A 336 -10.51 0.61 -32.38
C GLY A 336 -10.92 1.98 -32.95
N LEU A 337 -11.84 2.03 -33.92
CA LEU A 337 -12.40 3.28 -34.45
C LEU A 337 -13.42 3.87 -33.47
N ALA A 338 -13.36 5.18 -33.25
CA ALA A 338 -14.28 5.89 -32.36
C ALA A 338 -15.72 5.89 -32.92
N ILE A 339 -16.68 5.48 -32.08
CA ILE A 339 -18.11 5.38 -32.44
C ILE A 339 -19.02 6.33 -31.63
N HIS A 340 -18.47 7.00 -30.62
CA HIS A 340 -19.17 8.01 -29.83
C HIS A 340 -18.15 8.99 -29.22
N ASP A 341 -18.56 10.24 -29.01
CA ASP A 341 -17.74 11.26 -28.34
C ASP A 341 -17.23 10.79 -26.99
N SER A 342 -15.95 11.07 -26.71
CA SER A 342 -15.30 10.66 -25.46
C SER A 342 -15.76 11.51 -24.28
N LYS A 343 -15.81 10.91 -23.08
CA LYS A 343 -16.04 11.64 -21.82
C LYS A 343 -14.73 11.90 -21.11
N VAL A 344 -14.68 12.95 -20.30
CA VAL A 344 -13.48 13.39 -19.58
C VAL A 344 -13.81 13.49 -18.10
N ILE A 345 -12.96 12.90 -17.26
CA ILE A 345 -13.02 13.00 -15.81
C ILE A 345 -11.81 13.82 -15.35
N THR A 346 -12.06 14.86 -14.57
CA THR A 346 -11.07 15.78 -14.02
C THR A 346 -11.17 15.80 -12.50
N GLY A 347 -10.03 15.82 -11.82
CA GLY A 347 -9.94 15.93 -10.37
C GLY A 347 -8.50 16.23 -9.94
N ASN A 348 -8.24 16.05 -8.66
CA ASN A 348 -6.92 16.12 -8.03
C ASN A 348 -6.13 14.82 -8.26
N VAL A 349 -4.89 14.74 -7.76
CA VAL A 349 -4.11 13.49 -7.79
C VAL A 349 -4.62 12.56 -6.68
N SER A 350 -4.63 11.26 -6.95
CA SER A 350 -5.17 10.22 -6.05
C SER A 350 -6.68 10.24 -5.84
N ASP A 351 -7.42 11.21 -6.38
CA ASP A 351 -8.89 11.16 -6.48
C ASP A 351 -9.31 9.86 -7.18
N THR A 352 -10.31 9.16 -6.63
CA THR A 352 -10.84 7.93 -7.22
C THR A 352 -11.83 8.23 -8.34
N TYR A 353 -11.85 7.36 -9.35
CA TYR A 353 -12.88 7.36 -10.39
C TYR A 353 -13.48 5.96 -10.58
N ASP A 354 -14.75 5.94 -10.98
CA ASP A 354 -15.49 4.73 -11.33
C ASP A 354 -16.29 4.97 -12.62
N THR A 355 -15.92 4.25 -13.67
CA THR A 355 -16.59 4.27 -14.98
C THR A 355 -17.52 3.06 -15.18
N THR A 356 -17.67 2.18 -14.19
CA THR A 356 -18.49 0.96 -14.32
C THR A 356 -20.00 1.21 -14.32
N THR A 357 -20.44 2.46 -14.13
CA THR A 357 -21.85 2.88 -14.12
C THR A 357 -22.41 3.15 -15.52
N ASP A 358 -23.74 3.14 -15.65
CA ASP A 358 -24.47 3.42 -16.91
C ASP A 358 -24.21 4.84 -17.46
N VAL A 359 -23.64 5.74 -16.66
CA VAL A 359 -23.17 7.06 -17.10
C VAL A 359 -22.02 6.93 -18.12
N TYR A 360 -21.28 5.83 -18.08
CA TYR A 360 -20.16 5.56 -18.99
C TYR A 360 -20.32 4.25 -19.79
N LYS A 361 -21.06 3.25 -19.30
CA LYS A 361 -21.48 2.07 -20.10
C LYS A 361 -22.66 2.45 -21.01
N LEU A 362 -22.36 3.24 -22.05
CA LEU A 362 -23.37 3.83 -22.92
C LEU A 362 -24.13 2.80 -23.77
N VAL A 363 -25.42 3.04 -23.98
CA VAL A 363 -26.19 2.39 -25.05
C VAL A 363 -26.00 3.21 -26.32
N ILE A 364 -25.21 2.68 -27.27
CA ILE A 364 -24.86 3.36 -28.53
C ILE A 364 -25.72 2.77 -29.67
N PRO A 365 -26.50 3.58 -30.42
CA PRO A 365 -27.31 3.08 -31.53
C PRO A 365 -26.49 2.31 -32.58
N GLY A 366 -26.96 1.13 -32.97
CA GLY A 366 -26.25 0.24 -33.91
C GLY A 366 -25.15 -0.62 -33.28
N TYR A 367 -24.85 -0.47 -31.99
CA TYR A 367 -23.75 -1.14 -31.31
C TYR A 367 -24.17 -1.79 -29.98
N VAL A 368 -23.40 -2.77 -29.53
CA VAL A 368 -23.57 -3.48 -28.25
C VAL A 368 -22.26 -3.45 -27.48
N LEU A 369 -22.32 -3.06 -26.21
CA LEU A 369 -21.15 -3.09 -25.33
C LEU A 369 -20.59 -4.52 -25.24
N ASP A 370 -19.28 -4.66 -25.38
CA ASP A 370 -18.61 -5.94 -25.29
C ASP A 370 -18.33 -6.32 -23.84
N GLU A 371 -19.30 -6.97 -23.19
CA GLU A 371 -19.17 -7.44 -21.80
C GLU A 371 -18.04 -8.47 -21.62
N SER A 372 -17.43 -8.99 -22.71
CA SER A 372 -16.25 -9.85 -22.66
C SER A 372 -14.90 -9.12 -22.78
N ASP A 373 -14.90 -7.83 -23.14
CA ASP A 373 -13.70 -6.96 -23.20
C ASP A 373 -13.97 -5.61 -22.50
N LEU A 374 -14.27 -5.68 -21.21
CA LEU A 374 -14.41 -4.51 -20.36
C LEU A 374 -13.03 -4.02 -19.87
N PRO A 375 -12.77 -2.70 -19.84
CA PRO A 375 -11.47 -2.15 -19.46
C PRO A 375 -11.11 -2.49 -18.00
N SER A 376 -9.92 -3.06 -17.81
CA SER A 376 -9.40 -3.43 -16.48
C SER A 376 -9.12 -2.24 -15.57
N ASN A 377 -8.96 -1.04 -16.14
CA ASN A 377 -8.82 0.23 -15.44
C ASN A 377 -10.13 1.03 -15.32
N ALA A 378 -11.30 0.37 -15.41
CA ALA A 378 -12.59 1.04 -15.25
C ALA A 378 -12.79 1.73 -13.88
N ILE A 379 -12.10 1.24 -12.85
CA ILE A 379 -11.97 1.85 -11.53
C ILE A 379 -10.49 2.12 -11.28
N GLY A 380 -10.15 3.28 -10.74
CA GLY A 380 -8.77 3.65 -10.45
C GLY A 380 -8.65 5.00 -9.75
N THR A 381 -7.45 5.56 -9.77
CA THR A 381 -7.16 6.92 -9.27
C THR A 381 -6.59 7.81 -10.37
N ILE A 382 -6.86 9.11 -10.28
CA ILE A 382 -6.33 10.15 -11.17
C ILE A 382 -4.85 10.39 -10.86
N SER A 383 -4.04 10.56 -11.91
CA SER A 383 -2.58 10.68 -11.81
C SER A 383 -2.01 11.90 -12.56
N GLY A 384 -0.70 12.11 -12.47
CA GLY A 384 0.02 13.09 -13.29
C GLY A 384 0.25 12.69 -14.74
N MET A 385 -0.28 11.54 -15.19
CA MET A 385 -0.18 11.07 -16.57
C MET A 385 -1.58 10.94 -17.18
N PRO A 386 -1.79 11.27 -18.47
CA PRO A 386 -3.09 11.11 -19.11
C PRO A 386 -3.48 9.62 -19.13
N GLN A 387 -4.67 9.32 -18.64
CA GLN A 387 -5.19 7.95 -18.54
C GLN A 387 -6.34 7.76 -19.53
N THR A 388 -6.41 6.59 -20.16
CA THR A 388 -7.50 6.24 -21.08
C THR A 388 -8.22 5.00 -20.59
N VAL A 389 -9.54 5.10 -20.41
CA VAL A 389 -10.45 3.96 -20.25
C VAL A 389 -11.10 3.73 -21.60
N THR A 390 -11.15 2.48 -22.08
CA THR A 390 -11.71 2.16 -23.40
C THR A 390 -12.79 1.10 -23.27
N TYR A 391 -14.03 1.49 -23.56
CA TYR A 391 -15.13 0.54 -23.74
C TYR A 391 -15.21 0.13 -25.20
N ARG A 392 -15.02 -1.17 -25.46
CA ARG A 392 -15.19 -1.76 -26.80
C ARG A 392 -16.60 -2.24 -27.04
N TYR A 393 -17.04 -2.13 -28.28
CA TYR A 393 -18.37 -2.48 -28.75
C TYR A 393 -18.29 -3.42 -29.96
N LYS A 394 -19.33 -4.21 -30.15
CA LYS A 394 -19.60 -5.03 -31.35
C LYS A 394 -20.77 -4.40 -32.11
N GLU A 395 -20.81 -4.58 -33.43
CA GLU A 395 -21.99 -4.17 -34.22
C GLU A 395 -23.22 -4.97 -33.77
N SER A 396 -24.37 -4.31 -33.71
CA SER A 396 -25.63 -4.94 -33.30
C SER A 396 -26.17 -5.85 -34.41
N GLN A 397 -26.31 -7.14 -34.10
CA GLN A 397 -26.94 -8.12 -35.00
C GLN A 397 -28.48 -8.13 -34.92
N ALA A 398 -29.07 -7.11 -34.28
CA ALA A 398 -30.52 -6.95 -34.21
C ALA A 398 -31.10 -6.72 -35.60
N GLN A 399 -31.96 -7.63 -36.06
CA GLN A 399 -32.65 -7.53 -37.35
C GLN A 399 -34.06 -8.11 -37.24
N ILE A 400 -34.96 -7.66 -38.12
CA ILE A 400 -36.29 -8.24 -38.30
C ILE A 400 -36.49 -8.43 -39.81
N ASP A 401 -36.76 -9.66 -40.23
CA ASP A 401 -37.29 -9.93 -41.57
C ASP A 401 -38.80 -10.19 -41.52
N ALA A 402 -39.48 -9.57 -42.47
CA ALA A 402 -40.92 -9.62 -42.64
C ALA A 402 -41.27 -9.19 -44.07
N LYS A 403 -42.30 -9.83 -44.61
CA LYS A 403 -42.82 -9.67 -45.98
C LYS A 403 -44.08 -8.80 -45.97
N ASP A 404 -44.41 -8.27 -47.14
CA ASP A 404 -45.73 -7.68 -47.41
C ASP A 404 -46.79 -8.77 -47.65
N SER A 405 -48.08 -8.39 -47.59
CA SER A 405 -49.22 -9.26 -47.88
C SER A 405 -50.20 -8.62 -48.87
N THR A 406 -50.80 -9.45 -49.72
CA THR A 406 -52.04 -9.12 -50.43
C THR A 406 -53.15 -10.06 -49.98
N LEU A 407 -54.28 -9.50 -49.57
CA LEU A 407 -55.48 -10.18 -49.07
C LEU A 407 -56.70 -9.75 -49.89
N PHE A 408 -57.78 -10.52 -49.80
CA PHE A 408 -59.09 -10.10 -50.29
C PHE A 408 -60.02 -9.73 -49.13
N VAL A 409 -61.03 -8.88 -49.39
CA VAL A 409 -62.03 -8.51 -48.37
C VAL A 409 -62.68 -9.76 -47.76
N GLY A 410 -62.63 -9.85 -46.44
CA GLY A 410 -63.16 -10.99 -45.66
C GLY A 410 -62.22 -12.19 -45.50
N ASP A 411 -60.97 -12.12 -45.97
CA ASP A 411 -59.95 -13.12 -45.65
C ASP A 411 -59.47 -13.01 -44.18
N ASN A 412 -59.07 -14.13 -43.57
CA ASN A 412 -58.50 -14.13 -42.22
C ASN A 412 -57.02 -13.74 -42.25
N TRP A 413 -56.59 -12.85 -41.35
CA TRP A 413 -55.20 -12.40 -41.24
C TRP A 413 -54.78 -12.15 -39.78
N ARG A 414 -53.49 -12.36 -39.50
CA ARG A 414 -52.80 -12.04 -38.24
C ARG A 414 -51.44 -11.41 -38.53
N PRO A 415 -50.92 -10.51 -37.68
CA PRO A 415 -49.57 -9.95 -37.86
C PRO A 415 -48.45 -11.00 -37.85
N ALA A 416 -48.68 -12.20 -37.31
CA ALA A 416 -47.75 -13.33 -37.39
C ALA A 416 -47.55 -13.87 -38.81
N ASP A 417 -48.57 -13.76 -39.68
CA ASP A 417 -48.57 -14.35 -41.03
C ASP A 417 -47.56 -13.66 -41.97
N ASN A 418 -47.13 -12.45 -41.60
CA ASN A 418 -46.21 -11.56 -42.31
C ASN A 418 -44.80 -11.49 -41.72
N PHE A 419 -44.61 -11.95 -40.48
CA PHE A 419 -43.30 -12.12 -39.86
C PHE A 419 -42.55 -13.29 -40.52
N ILE A 420 -41.23 -13.17 -40.67
CA ILE A 420 -40.36 -14.25 -41.17
C ILE A 420 -39.41 -14.69 -40.06
N SER A 421 -38.66 -13.75 -39.50
CA SER A 421 -37.72 -14.00 -38.40
C SER A 421 -37.31 -12.69 -37.73
N ALA A 422 -36.73 -12.79 -36.54
CA ALA A 422 -35.99 -11.70 -35.91
C ALA A 422 -34.80 -12.23 -35.13
N THR A 423 -33.74 -11.43 -35.05
CA THR A 423 -32.56 -11.66 -34.22
C THR A 423 -32.42 -10.52 -33.23
N ASP A 424 -32.00 -10.82 -32.00
CA ASP A 424 -31.66 -9.81 -31.01
C ASP A 424 -30.30 -9.17 -31.31
N LYS A 425 -29.89 -8.21 -30.45
CA LYS A 425 -28.62 -7.50 -30.56
C LYS A 425 -27.37 -8.40 -30.64
N LEU A 426 -27.47 -9.66 -30.19
CA LEU A 426 -26.41 -10.68 -30.17
C LEU A 426 -26.56 -11.73 -31.29
N GLY A 427 -27.53 -11.58 -32.20
CA GLY A 427 -27.79 -12.50 -33.30
C GLY A 427 -28.67 -13.71 -32.92
N LYS A 428 -29.20 -13.76 -31.69
CA LYS A 428 -30.03 -14.87 -31.23
C LYS A 428 -31.47 -14.68 -31.71
N SER A 429 -32.09 -15.76 -32.21
CA SER A 429 -33.50 -15.74 -32.64
C SER A 429 -34.44 -15.25 -31.54
N VAL A 430 -35.34 -14.34 -31.92
CA VAL A 430 -36.44 -13.82 -31.10
C VAL A 430 -37.75 -14.46 -31.58
N ASP A 431 -38.62 -14.90 -30.66
CA ASP A 431 -39.93 -15.45 -31.02
C ASP A 431 -40.92 -14.34 -31.38
N PHE A 432 -41.94 -14.65 -32.18
CA PHE A 432 -43.00 -13.72 -32.51
C PHE A 432 -43.74 -13.18 -31.28
N SER A 433 -43.82 -13.95 -30.17
CA SER A 433 -44.43 -13.49 -28.91
C SER A 433 -43.79 -12.23 -28.32
N ASP A 434 -42.51 -12.02 -28.61
CA ASP A 434 -41.68 -11.00 -27.99
C ASP A 434 -41.50 -9.76 -28.90
N ILE A 435 -42.13 -9.77 -30.08
CA ILE A 435 -42.11 -8.67 -31.06
C ILE A 435 -43.18 -7.65 -30.71
N VAL A 436 -42.79 -6.38 -30.57
CA VAL A 436 -43.75 -5.28 -30.43
C VAL A 436 -44.35 -4.97 -31.80
N VAL A 437 -45.62 -5.32 -31.99
CA VAL A 437 -46.39 -5.01 -33.20
C VAL A 437 -47.17 -3.70 -33.02
N SER A 438 -47.09 -2.82 -34.02
CA SER A 438 -47.88 -1.59 -34.13
C SER A 438 -48.59 -1.51 -35.47
N GLY A 439 -49.80 -0.97 -35.50
CA GLY A 439 -50.69 -0.99 -36.67
C GLY A 439 -51.60 -2.23 -36.74
N VAL A 440 -52.73 -2.10 -37.45
CA VAL A 440 -53.72 -3.17 -37.69
C VAL A 440 -54.29 -3.00 -39.09
N ALA A 441 -54.42 -4.08 -39.86
CA ALA A 441 -55.06 -4.08 -41.17
C ALA A 441 -56.57 -4.29 -41.06
N ASP A 442 -57.37 -3.43 -41.69
CA ASP A 442 -58.83 -3.55 -41.71
C ASP A 442 -59.29 -4.41 -42.89
N ILE A 443 -59.28 -5.73 -42.69
CA ILE A 443 -59.71 -6.76 -43.66
C ILE A 443 -61.18 -6.62 -44.16
N SER A 444 -61.97 -5.69 -43.61
CA SER A 444 -63.31 -5.37 -44.11
C SER A 444 -63.33 -4.32 -45.22
N LYS A 445 -62.20 -3.65 -45.50
CA LYS A 445 -62.11 -2.54 -46.45
C LYS A 445 -60.95 -2.72 -47.43
N VAL A 446 -61.17 -2.28 -48.66
CA VAL A 446 -60.12 -2.16 -49.68
C VAL A 446 -59.17 -1.04 -49.26
N GLY A 447 -57.87 -1.29 -49.30
CA GLY A 447 -56.87 -0.31 -48.86
C GLY A 447 -55.50 -0.90 -48.59
N THR A 448 -54.61 -0.04 -48.09
CA THR A 448 -53.22 -0.37 -47.76
C THR A 448 -52.95 0.04 -46.32
N TYR A 449 -52.40 -0.88 -45.53
CA TYR A 449 -52.20 -0.75 -44.09
C TYR A 449 -50.74 -1.03 -43.75
N GLU A 450 -50.07 -0.08 -43.09
CA GLU A 450 -48.72 -0.26 -42.58
C GLU A 450 -48.74 -0.98 -41.23
N ILE A 451 -47.91 -2.01 -41.08
CA ILE A 451 -47.72 -2.76 -39.84
C ILE A 451 -46.23 -2.72 -39.50
N SER A 452 -45.88 -2.31 -38.28
CA SER A 452 -44.49 -2.20 -37.83
C SER A 452 -44.18 -3.22 -36.75
N TYR A 453 -43.13 -4.01 -36.97
CA TYR A 453 -42.51 -4.89 -36.00
C TYR A 453 -41.31 -4.18 -35.38
N THR A 454 -41.15 -4.24 -34.06
CA THR A 454 -40.04 -3.59 -33.36
C THR A 454 -39.50 -4.46 -32.21
N ILE A 455 -38.18 -4.49 -32.07
CA ILE A 455 -37.43 -5.10 -30.97
C ILE A 455 -36.34 -4.11 -30.48
N PRO A 456 -35.72 -4.32 -29.31
CA PRO A 456 -34.57 -3.52 -28.88
C PRO A 456 -33.41 -3.62 -29.89
N GLY A 457 -33.20 -2.55 -30.67
CA GLY A 457 -32.14 -2.42 -31.67
C GLY A 457 -32.58 -2.52 -33.14
N ALA A 458 -33.81 -2.93 -33.45
CA ALA A 458 -34.30 -3.03 -34.83
C ALA A 458 -35.80 -2.79 -34.99
N SER A 459 -36.20 -2.28 -36.16
CA SER A 459 -37.61 -2.09 -36.54
C SER A 459 -37.78 -2.33 -38.05
N LYS A 460 -38.92 -2.92 -38.43
CA LYS A 460 -39.28 -3.28 -39.80
C LYS A 460 -40.76 -3.01 -40.02
N THR A 461 -41.08 -2.14 -40.98
CA THR A 461 -42.46 -1.92 -41.43
C THR A 461 -42.74 -2.77 -42.67
N ILE A 462 -43.95 -3.32 -42.75
CA ILE A 462 -44.49 -4.04 -43.91
C ILE A 462 -45.84 -3.45 -44.34
N THR A 463 -46.24 -3.82 -45.55
CA THR A 463 -47.45 -3.38 -46.23
C THR A 463 -48.47 -4.52 -46.32
N VAL A 464 -49.65 -4.34 -45.76
CA VAL A 464 -50.81 -5.24 -45.99
C VAL A 464 -51.77 -4.54 -46.95
N THR A 465 -51.99 -5.12 -48.12
CA THR A 465 -52.91 -4.60 -49.14
C THR A 465 -54.16 -5.48 -49.21
N VAL A 466 -55.33 -4.90 -49.00
CA VAL A 466 -56.64 -5.59 -49.10
C VAL A 466 -57.31 -5.18 -50.42
N LYS A 467 -57.74 -6.16 -51.22
CA LYS A 467 -58.35 -5.99 -52.55
C LYS A 467 -59.80 -6.48 -52.59
N GLU A 468 -60.56 -5.99 -53.56
CA GLU A 468 -61.89 -6.53 -53.86
C GLU A 468 -61.79 -7.97 -54.35
N LYS A 469 -62.75 -8.80 -53.95
CA LYS A 469 -62.80 -10.23 -54.25
C LYS A 469 -63.67 -10.41 -55.50
N ASP A 470 -63.06 -10.83 -56.61
CA ASP A 470 -63.74 -10.99 -57.89
C ASP A 470 -64.99 -11.88 -57.75
N THR A 471 -66.18 -11.29 -57.89
CA THR A 471 -67.43 -12.03 -57.95
C THR A 471 -67.62 -12.62 -59.34
N PRO A 472 -67.83 -13.94 -59.49
CA PRO A 472 -68.15 -14.51 -60.79
C PRO A 472 -69.51 -13.99 -61.29
N SER A 473 -69.55 -13.52 -62.53
CA SER A 473 -70.79 -13.04 -63.16
C SER A 473 -71.85 -14.14 -63.23
N SER A 474 -73.08 -13.80 -62.85
CA SER A 474 -74.23 -14.71 -62.87
C SER A 474 -74.95 -14.67 -64.23
N ASP A 475 -74.26 -15.08 -65.28
CA ASP A 475 -74.83 -15.16 -66.62
C ASP A 475 -75.65 -16.43 -66.85
N THR A 476 -76.84 -16.29 -67.43
CA THR A 476 -77.85 -17.35 -67.53
C THR A 476 -77.79 -18.13 -68.84
N VAL A 477 -77.64 -19.46 -68.72
CA VAL A 477 -78.19 -20.50 -69.61
C VAL A 477 -77.63 -20.60 -71.05
N THR A 478 -76.75 -21.61 -71.23
CA THR A 478 -76.80 -22.76 -72.19
C THR A 478 -77.63 -22.64 -73.50
N PRO A 479 -77.28 -23.33 -74.63
CA PRO A 479 -76.48 -24.57 -74.68
C PRO A 479 -75.49 -24.80 -75.87
N GLY A 480 -74.61 -25.81 -75.74
CA GLY A 480 -73.88 -26.38 -76.89
C GLY A 480 -72.74 -27.39 -76.59
N SER A 481 -73.07 -28.69 -76.56
CA SER A 481 -72.26 -29.90 -76.90
C SER A 481 -70.71 -29.76 -77.03
N SER A 482 -69.84 -30.58 -76.40
CA SER A 482 -69.73 -32.06 -76.57
C SER A 482 -68.55 -32.65 -75.74
N SER A 483 -68.54 -33.99 -75.52
CA SER A 483 -67.39 -34.94 -75.37
C SER A 483 -66.13 -34.59 -74.51
N ASP A 484 -65.49 -35.50 -73.76
CA ASP A 484 -65.66 -36.97 -73.61
C ASP A 484 -65.02 -37.50 -72.29
N ASP A 485 -65.13 -38.84 -72.07
CA ASP A 485 -64.39 -39.78 -71.18
C ASP A 485 -63.45 -39.27 -70.04
N SER A 486 -63.49 -39.75 -68.79
CA SER A 486 -63.23 -41.13 -68.25
C SER A 486 -61.73 -41.56 -68.29
N VAL A 487 -61.14 -42.39 -67.39
CA VAL A 487 -61.61 -43.16 -66.22
C VAL A 487 -60.44 -43.54 -65.26
N GLN A 488 -60.71 -44.03 -64.03
CA GLN A 488 -59.79 -44.76 -63.09
C GLN A 488 -58.58 -43.98 -62.47
N SER A 489 -58.29 -44.02 -61.15
CA SER A 489 -57.80 -45.09 -60.22
C SER A 489 -56.32 -45.48 -60.43
N GLU A 490 -55.47 -45.80 -59.44
CA GLU A 490 -55.69 -46.18 -58.02
C GLU A 490 -54.36 -46.03 -57.18
N SER A 491 -54.38 -46.38 -55.88
CA SER A 491 -53.29 -46.90 -55.02
C SER A 491 -51.81 -46.52 -55.31
N SER A 492 -50.96 -46.08 -54.37
CA SER A 492 -50.98 -46.07 -52.88
C SER A 492 -49.77 -45.18 -52.37
N LYS A 493 -49.07 -45.27 -51.22
CA LYS A 493 -48.93 -46.27 -50.13
C LYS A 493 -48.24 -45.66 -48.88
N THR A 494 -48.56 -46.18 -47.70
CA THR A 494 -47.86 -46.03 -46.38
C THR A 494 -47.24 -47.40 -45.97
N PRO A 495 -46.46 -47.61 -44.88
CA PRO A 495 -46.37 -46.92 -43.55
C PRO A 495 -44.91 -46.62 -43.09
N ALA A 496 -44.56 -46.34 -41.82
CA ALA A 496 -45.04 -45.38 -40.79
C ALA A 496 -44.03 -45.39 -39.60
N GLY A 497 -44.13 -44.44 -38.63
CA GLY A 497 -43.25 -44.40 -37.45
C GLY A 497 -43.68 -43.37 -36.40
N ASN A 498 -44.16 -43.82 -35.24
CA ASN A 498 -44.82 -42.97 -34.23
C ASN A 498 -43.87 -42.22 -33.29
N SER A 499 -44.25 -41.00 -32.91
CA SER A 499 -44.55 -40.66 -31.50
C SER A 499 -45.45 -39.43 -31.39
N GLN A 500 -46.22 -39.32 -30.29
CA GLN A 500 -47.34 -38.39 -30.17
C GLN A 500 -46.94 -37.08 -29.47
N ASN A 501 -47.59 -35.96 -29.82
CA ASN A 501 -48.22 -35.13 -28.79
C ASN A 501 -49.39 -34.25 -29.29
N LYS A 502 -50.60 -34.65 -28.90
CA LYS A 502 -51.73 -33.83 -28.41
C LYS A 502 -51.93 -32.40 -28.98
N LEU A 503 -53.01 -32.21 -29.77
CA LEU A 503 -53.58 -30.87 -30.01
C LEU A 503 -54.14 -30.26 -28.71
N PRO A 504 -53.99 -28.94 -28.48
CA PRO A 504 -54.82 -28.18 -27.57
C PRO A 504 -56.05 -27.54 -28.25
N SER A 505 -57.07 -27.26 -27.43
CA SER A 505 -58.40 -26.78 -27.78
C SER A 505 -58.44 -25.43 -28.52
N THR A 506 -59.55 -25.19 -29.25
CA THR A 506 -60.08 -23.83 -29.47
C THR A 506 -60.21 -23.08 -28.14
N GLY A 507 -59.77 -21.83 -28.09
CA GLY A 507 -59.84 -21.00 -26.89
C GLY A 507 -59.82 -19.51 -27.24
N GLU A 508 -60.47 -18.69 -26.41
CA GLU A 508 -60.69 -17.26 -26.65
C GLU A 508 -59.44 -16.43 -26.33
N TYR A 509 -59.07 -15.52 -27.23
CA TYR A 509 -58.08 -14.48 -26.93
C TYR A 509 -58.73 -13.33 -26.15
N ASN A 510 -58.74 -13.47 -24.83
CA ASN A 510 -59.16 -12.41 -23.91
C ASN A 510 -58.24 -11.19 -24.02
N VAL A 511 -58.81 -10.04 -24.39
CA VAL A 511 -58.12 -8.74 -24.37
C VAL A 511 -57.91 -8.33 -22.91
N LYS A 512 -56.71 -8.60 -22.36
CA LYS A 512 -56.32 -8.08 -21.05
C LYS A 512 -55.99 -6.59 -21.16
N ALA A 513 -56.90 -5.75 -20.69
CA ALA A 513 -56.62 -4.37 -20.35
C ALA A 513 -55.86 -4.26 -19.01
N LEU A 514 -55.38 -3.03 -18.72
CA LEU A 514 -54.45 -2.64 -17.65
C LEU A 514 -52.99 -3.10 -17.89
N SER A 515 -51.97 -2.30 -17.54
CA SER A 515 -51.95 -1.05 -16.77
C SER A 515 -51.07 0.05 -17.42
N LEU A 516 -51.19 1.29 -16.92
CA LEU A 516 -50.36 2.42 -17.35
C LEU A 516 -48.89 2.20 -16.93
N LEU A 517 -47.97 2.10 -17.90
CA LEU A 517 -46.56 2.51 -17.72
C LEU A 517 -45.80 2.78 -19.04
N GLY A 518 -46.51 3.02 -20.16
CA GLY A 518 -45.93 3.27 -21.48
C GLY A 518 -45.85 4.74 -21.93
N LEU A 519 -45.99 5.73 -21.02
CA LEU A 519 -46.25 7.14 -21.38
C LEU A 519 -45.07 8.10 -21.13
N VAL A 520 -43.83 7.61 -21.01
CA VAL A 520 -42.67 8.48 -20.64
C VAL A 520 -41.74 8.79 -21.83
N LEU A 521 -41.66 7.93 -22.86
CA LEU A 521 -40.67 8.08 -23.94
C LEU A 521 -41.11 8.90 -25.17
N LEU A 522 -42.38 9.33 -25.25
CA LEU A 522 -42.94 9.98 -26.46
C LEU A 522 -43.34 11.46 -26.30
N VAL A 523 -42.98 12.11 -25.19
CA VAL A 523 -43.26 13.56 -24.98
C VAL A 523 -42.00 14.43 -25.10
N SER A 524 -40.82 13.90 -24.79
CA SER A 524 -39.54 14.63 -24.89
C SER A 524 -39.16 15.03 -26.32
N VAL A 525 -39.47 14.20 -27.31
CA VAL A 525 -39.16 14.45 -28.73
C VAL A 525 -40.04 15.56 -29.33
N ALA A 526 -41.31 15.66 -28.92
CA ALA A 526 -42.26 16.63 -29.48
C ALA A 526 -41.93 18.09 -29.07
N ILE A 527 -41.49 18.31 -27.83
CA ILE A 527 -41.25 19.66 -27.28
C ILE A 527 -40.04 20.33 -27.94
N VAL A 528 -38.97 19.59 -28.21
CA VAL A 528 -37.74 20.14 -28.83
C VAL A 528 -38.02 20.64 -30.27
N CYS A 529 -38.83 19.92 -31.04
CA CYS A 529 -39.16 20.31 -32.41
C CYS A 529 -40.05 21.56 -32.47
N PHE A 530 -40.99 21.75 -31.53
CA PHE A 530 -41.89 22.91 -31.55
C PHE A 530 -41.19 24.21 -31.14
N VAL A 531 -40.20 24.16 -30.24
CA VAL A 531 -39.40 25.35 -29.85
C VAL A 531 -38.47 25.80 -30.99
N ARG A 532 -37.93 24.86 -31.78
CA ARG A 532 -36.94 25.17 -32.83
C ARG A 532 -37.55 25.79 -34.10
N LYS A 533 -38.85 25.59 -34.36
CA LYS A 533 -39.58 26.21 -35.50
C LYS A 533 -40.24 27.56 -35.19
N ARG A 534 -39.77 28.28 -34.16
CA ARG A 534 -40.24 29.63 -33.78
C ARG A 534 -39.11 30.66 -33.61
N ARG A 535 -37.97 30.43 -34.28
CA ARG A 535 -36.79 31.33 -34.35
C ARG A 535 -36.19 31.45 -35.76
N LEU A 536 -36.91 31.00 -36.78
CA LEU A 536 -36.55 31.12 -38.21
C LEU A 536 -37.82 31.39 -39.04
N ASP A 537 -38.51 32.46 -38.63
CA ASP A 537 -39.48 33.29 -39.37
C ASP A 537 -39.55 34.63 -38.60
#